data_AF-A0A1G9RWC4-F1
#
_entry.id   AF-A0A1G9RWC4-F1
#
_cell.length_a   1.000
_cell.length_b   1.000
_cell.length_c   1.000
_cell.angle_alpha   90.00
_cell.angle_beta   90.00
_cell.angle_gamma   90.00
#
_symmetry.space_group_name_H-M   'P 1'
#
loop_
_entity.id
_entity.type
_entity.pdbx_description
1 polymer ?
#
loop_
_entity_poly.entity_id
_entity_poly.type
_entity_poly.pdbx_seq_one_letter_code
_entity_poly.pdbx_strand_id
1 'polypeptide(L)'
;MAKWYAYSGNGDPFLSPNYRATTVKPICTTGEEICAIYLSDNDEIPAQFDGMTTYIANALVTLVPQPTGVGVRRFVYLRAPIS
;
A
#
# COMPACT_ATOMS: atom_id res chain seq x y z
N MET A 1 -7.51 10.11 11.56
CA MET A 1 -7.65 8.65 11.87
C MET A 1 -6.89 7.87 10.83
N ALA A 2 -6.01 6.97 11.23
CA ALA A 2 -5.20 6.21 10.30
C ALA A 2 -6.07 5.21 9.56
N LYS A 3 -5.92 5.16 8.24
CA LYS A 3 -6.85 4.49 7.33
C LYS A 3 -6.12 3.54 6.40
N TRP A 4 -6.82 2.46 6.07
CA TRP A 4 -6.40 1.54 5.03
C TRP A 4 -6.94 2.01 3.69
N TYR A 5 -6.13 1.85 2.66
CA TYR A 5 -6.49 2.20 1.29
C TYR A 5 -6.19 1.03 0.39
N ALA A 6 -7.22 0.39 -0.16
CA ALA A 6 -7.08 -0.71 -1.09
C ALA A 6 -6.71 -0.17 -2.48
N TYR A 7 -5.74 -0.83 -3.12
CA TYR A 7 -5.43 -0.56 -4.51
C TYR A 7 -6.48 -1.21 -5.42
N SER A 8 -6.95 -0.46 -6.42
CA SER A 8 -7.98 -0.92 -7.35
C SER A 8 -7.53 -2.10 -8.22
N GLY A 9 -6.22 -2.31 -8.37
CA GLY A 9 -5.63 -3.24 -9.33
C GLY A 9 -5.34 -2.60 -10.69
N ASN A 10 -5.87 -1.40 -10.95
CA ASN A 10 -5.79 -0.76 -12.26
C ASN A 10 -5.11 0.61 -12.17
N GLY A 11 -4.20 0.87 -13.10
CA GLY A 11 -3.50 2.15 -13.23
C GLY A 11 -2.09 2.14 -12.65
N ASP A 12 -1.59 3.33 -12.31
CA ASP A 12 -0.29 3.51 -11.69
C ASP A 12 -0.41 3.38 -10.16
N PRO A 13 0.28 2.44 -9.50
CA PRO A 13 0.27 2.28 -8.05
C PRO A 13 0.92 3.47 -7.30
N PHE A 14 1.63 4.37 -7.97
CA PHE A 14 2.19 5.58 -7.36
C PHE A 14 1.20 6.75 -7.32
N LEU A 15 -0.01 6.58 -7.88
CA LEU A 15 -1.02 7.63 -7.94
C LEU A 15 -2.16 7.37 -6.95
N SER A 16 -2.36 8.32 -6.03
CA SER A 16 -3.42 8.31 -5.03
C SER A 16 -4.84 8.04 -5.57
N PRO A 17 -5.24 8.54 -6.77
CA PRO A 17 -6.55 8.25 -7.35
C PRO A 17 -6.86 6.77 -7.61
N ASN A 18 -5.86 5.88 -7.62
CA ASN A 18 -6.05 4.45 -7.83
C ASN A 18 -6.31 3.68 -6.52
N TYR A 19 -6.43 4.40 -5.41
CA TYR A 19 -6.67 3.83 -4.09
C TYR A 19 -8.07 4.19 -3.56
N ARG A 20 -8.64 3.31 -2.75
CA ARG A 20 -9.97 3.47 -2.14
C ARG A 20 -9.90 3.20 -0.64
N ALA A 21 -10.41 4.15 0.15
CA ALA A 21 -10.45 4.00 1.61
C ALA A 21 -11.27 2.76 2.00
N THR A 22 -10.79 2.01 2.99
CA THR A 22 -11.47 0.86 3.57
C THR A 22 -11.33 0.86 5.09
N THR A 23 -12.33 0.30 5.76
CA THR A 23 -12.33 0.08 7.21
C THR A 23 -11.78 -1.31 7.58
N VAL A 24 -11.55 -2.17 6.58
CA VAL A 24 -11.09 -3.55 6.77
C VAL A 24 -9.57 -3.61 6.72
N LYS A 25 -8.97 -4.25 7.73
CA LYS A 25 -7.53 -4.52 7.74
C LYS A 25 -7.20 -5.57 6.66
N PRO A 26 -6.26 -5.29 5.73
CA PRO A 26 -5.88 -6.24 4.70
C PRO A 26 -5.25 -7.52 5.29
N ILE A 27 -5.59 -8.66 4.69
CA ILE A 27 -5.03 -9.99 5.01
C ILE A 27 -3.89 -10.40 4.05
N CYS A 28 -3.84 -9.75 2.89
CA CYS A 28 -2.80 -9.91 1.89
C CYS A 28 -1.46 -9.44 2.47
N THR A 29 -0.38 -10.16 2.18
CA THR A 29 0.95 -9.84 2.71
C THR A 29 1.99 -9.71 1.61
N THR A 30 2.10 -10.70 0.73
CA THR A 30 3.15 -10.83 -0.29
C THR A 30 2.53 -11.08 -1.66
N GLY A 31 3.22 -10.69 -2.73
CA GLY A 31 2.78 -10.90 -4.10
C GLY A 31 3.31 -9.86 -5.07
N GLU A 32 2.75 -9.83 -6.27
CA GLU A 32 3.24 -9.06 -7.42
C GLU A 32 2.49 -7.74 -7.62
N GLU A 33 1.34 -7.58 -6.98
CA GLU A 33 0.56 -6.34 -7.04
C GLU A 33 0.39 -5.71 -5.67
N ILE A 34 0.24 -4.39 -5.64
CA ILE A 34 -0.19 -3.70 -4.43
C ILE A 34 -1.60 -4.17 -4.07
N CYS A 35 -1.78 -4.54 -2.82
CA CYS A 35 -3.08 -4.87 -2.28
C CYS A 35 -3.69 -3.68 -1.55
N ALA A 36 -2.94 -3.11 -0.60
CA ALA A 36 -3.38 -1.99 0.21
C ALA A 36 -2.19 -1.25 0.81
N ILE A 37 -2.41 0.03 1.11
CA ILE A 37 -1.50 0.87 1.85
C ILE A 37 -2.13 1.37 3.15
N TYR A 38 -1.29 1.68 4.13
CA TYR A 38 -1.65 2.30 5.40
C TYR A 38 -1.15 3.74 5.44
N LEU A 39 -2.06 4.68 5.66
CA LEU A 39 -1.72 6.09 5.88
C LEU A 39 -2.08 6.50 7.31
N SER A 40 -1.19 7.26 7.95
CA SER A 40 -1.40 7.77 9.30
C SER A 40 -2.38 8.95 9.35
N ASP A 41 -2.89 9.18 10.55
CA ASP A 41 -3.98 10.07 10.95
C ASP A 41 -4.03 11.49 10.34
N ASN A 42 -2.91 12.03 9.86
CA ASN A 42 -2.76 13.42 9.44
C ASN A 42 -2.80 13.64 7.93
N ASP A 43 -2.81 12.56 7.14
CA ASP A 43 -2.76 12.65 5.69
C ASP A 43 -4.19 12.51 5.13
N GLU A 44 -4.86 13.65 4.91
CA GLU A 44 -5.85 13.70 3.82
C GLU A 44 -5.10 13.27 2.57
N ILE A 45 -5.51 12.14 1.96
CA ILE A 45 -4.82 11.48 0.84
C ILE A 45 -4.05 12.51 -0.01
N PRO A 46 -2.74 12.67 0.18
CA PRO A 46 -2.03 13.73 -0.49
C PRO A 46 -2.02 13.40 -1.99
N ALA A 47 -2.10 14.41 -2.84
CA ALA A 47 -2.06 14.23 -4.30
C ALA A 47 -0.82 13.43 -4.75
N GLN A 48 0.24 13.45 -3.93
CA GLN A 48 1.39 12.56 -4.00
C GLN A 48 1.67 11.90 -2.66
N PHE A 49 1.95 10.60 -2.72
CA PHE A 49 2.45 9.74 -1.65
C PHE A 49 3.88 10.13 -1.22
N ASP A 50 4.06 11.25 -0.53
CA ASP A 50 5.40 11.67 -0.08
C ASP A 50 6.00 10.60 0.87
N GLY A 51 7.22 10.13 0.56
CA GLY A 51 7.89 9.00 1.22
C GLY A 51 7.31 7.59 0.98
N MET A 52 6.02 7.47 0.61
CA MET A 52 5.37 6.17 0.41
C MET A 52 5.70 5.56 -0.97
N THR A 53 6.05 6.37 -1.96
CA THR A 53 6.55 5.90 -3.28
C THR A 53 7.75 4.97 -3.15
N THR A 54 8.70 5.26 -2.25
CA THR A 54 9.86 4.38 -2.03
C THR A 54 9.44 3.02 -1.46
N TYR A 55 8.49 3.00 -0.52
CA TYR A 55 7.98 1.73 0.02
C TYR A 55 7.21 0.93 -1.03
N ILE A 56 6.42 1.59 -1.88
CA ILE A 56 5.71 0.95 -3.00
C ILE A 56 6.71 0.36 -3.99
N ALA A 57 7.73 1.12 -4.38
CA ALA A 57 8.77 0.64 -5.30
C ALA A 57 9.52 -0.57 -4.73
N ASN A 58 9.98 -0.48 -3.47
CA ASN A 58 10.67 -1.58 -2.81
C ASN A 58 9.76 -2.81 -2.67
N ALA A 59 8.48 -2.61 -2.36
CA ALA A 59 7.50 -3.69 -2.25
C ALA A 59 7.33 -4.44 -3.58
N LEU A 60 7.18 -3.72 -4.69
CA LEU A 60 7.04 -4.32 -6.02
C LEU A 60 8.30 -5.03 -6.50
N VAL A 61 9.49 -4.53 -6.15
CA VAL A 61 10.75 -5.18 -6.52
C VAL A 61 11.01 -6.44 -5.68
N THR A 62 10.64 -6.41 -4.40
CA THR A 62 10.96 -7.49 -3.46
C THR A 62 9.82 -8.49 -3.24
N LEU A 63 8.62 -8.18 -3.76
CA LEU A 63 7.38 -8.96 -3.60
C LEU A 63 6.97 -9.17 -2.12
N VAL A 64 7.54 -8.37 -1.22
CA VAL A 64 7.31 -8.44 0.22
C VAL A 64 6.84 -7.11 0.78
N PRO A 65 6.02 -7.12 1.85
CA PRO A 65 5.46 -5.90 2.38
C PRO A 65 6.53 -5.03 3.04
N GLN A 66 6.37 -3.71 2.88
CA GLN A 66 7.35 -2.71 3.28
C GLN A 66 6.78 -1.76 4.34
N PRO A 67 7.62 -1.22 5.25
CA PRO A 67 9.01 -1.61 5.50
C PRO A 67 9.15 -3.05 6.02
N THR A 68 10.30 -3.66 5.75
CA THR A 68 10.69 -4.97 6.32
C THR A 68 11.37 -4.80 7.68
N GLY A 69 11.34 -5.85 8.50
CA GLY A 69 11.93 -5.86 9.84
C GLY A 69 10.99 -6.44 10.90
N VAL A 70 11.56 -6.93 12.00
CA VAL A 70 10.79 -7.48 13.12
C VAL A 70 10.20 -6.34 13.94
N GLY A 71 8.90 -6.39 14.22
CA GLY A 71 8.20 -5.37 15.00
C GLY A 71 7.89 -4.07 14.25
N VAL A 72 8.31 -3.95 12.99
CA VAL A 72 8.04 -2.75 12.18
C VAL A 72 6.61 -2.78 11.65
N ARG A 73 5.92 -1.63 11.75
CA ARG A 73 4.61 -1.47 11.14
C ARG A 73 4.76 -1.35 9.63
N ARG A 74 4.16 -2.29 8.91
CA ARG A 74 4.12 -2.26 7.45
C ARG A 74 3.13 -1.23 6.96
N PHE A 75 3.53 -0.53 5.90
CA PHE A 75 2.74 0.47 5.22
C PHE A 75 2.20 -0.03 3.90
N VAL A 76 2.93 -0.89 3.20
CA VAL A 76 2.55 -1.42 1.89
C VAL A 76 2.39 -2.93 1.99
N TYR A 77 1.26 -3.43 1.52
CA TYR A 77 0.93 -4.85 1.49
C TYR A 77 0.66 -5.28 0.05
N LEU A 78 1.08 -6.49 -0.30
CA LEU A 78 0.94 -7.03 -1.66
C LEU A 78 0.03 -8.25 -1.70
N ARG A 79 -0.47 -8.55 -2.90
CA ARG A 79 -1.30 -9.71 -3.22
C ARG A 79 -0.85 -10.36 -4.52
N ALA A 80 -1.30 -11.59 -4.76
CA ALA A 80 -1.21 -12.20 -6.07
C ALA A 80 -2.00 -11.38 -7.11
N PRO A 81 -1.60 -11.42 -8.40
CA PRO A 81 -2.35 -10.76 -9.46
C PRO A 81 -3.81 -11.17 -9.48
N ILE A 82 -4.72 -10.21 -9.69
CA ILE A 82 -6.13 -10.53 -9.94
C ILE A 82 -6.30 -10.78 -11.43
N SER A 83 -6.38 -12.07 -11.80
CA SER A 83 -6.70 -12.54 -13.15
C SER A 83 -8.16 -12.35 -13.52
#